data_AF-A0A5B9MBC0-F1
#
_entry.id   AF-A0A5B9MBC0-F1
#
_cell.length_a   1.000
_cell.length_b   1.000
_cell.length_c   1.000
_cell.angle_alpha   90.00
_cell.angle_beta   90.00
_cell.angle_gamma   90.00
#
_symmetry.space_group_name_H-M   'P 1'
#
loop_
_entity.id
_entity.type
_entity.pdbx_description
1 polymer ?
#
loop_
_entity_poly.entity_id
_entity_poly.type
_entity_poly.pdbx_seq_one_letter_code
_entity_poly.pdbx_strand_id
1 'polypeptide(L)'
;MEPLAHTHRSERLAKVLRNVLFWGCVIVSAKVFLAILYQYRWYFPPDFDASPFLAGRRFTFVGLYRGAFYLHLAAGPTALVLGTFLIFSGGKTHWQRLHAMLGKTQFAVVITMVVPSGLVMSLQAYAGIIAETGFIVQSILTGVTMAAAAFLARSGKFAAHRRWATRCYLLLWSPLLLRVVAGLLIVSNLESEWTYRLNAWLSWLAPLAVYELVLMSSSAETRAGKREAATAGVGRSPPTVAAKQRRGIA
;
A
#
# COMPACT_ATOMS: atom_id res chain seq x y z
N MET A 1 -39.37 15.55 23.89
CA MET A 1 -38.12 16.26 23.58
C MET A 1 -36.92 15.39 23.96
N GLU A 2 -36.68 14.29 23.25
CA GLU A 2 -35.58 13.34 23.54
C GLU A 2 -34.86 12.68 22.33
N PRO A 3 -35.03 13.04 21.04
CA PRO A 3 -34.28 12.37 19.95
C PRO A 3 -32.82 12.84 19.78
N LEU A 4 -32.48 14.05 20.23
CA LEU A 4 -31.20 14.70 19.88
C LEU A 4 -30.00 14.23 20.72
N ALA A 5 -30.24 13.62 21.88
CA ALA A 5 -29.15 13.14 22.76
C ALA A 5 -28.53 11.81 22.29
N HIS A 6 -29.32 10.95 21.63
CA HIS A 6 -28.85 9.64 21.16
C HIS A 6 -27.95 9.71 19.93
N THR A 7 -28.21 10.65 19.01
CA THR A 7 -27.41 10.83 17.78
C THR A 7 -26.01 11.36 18.08
N HIS A 8 -25.88 12.32 18.99
CA HIS A 8 -24.58 12.85 19.38
C HIS A 8 -23.72 11.83 20.15
N ARG A 9 -24.35 10.92 20.90
CA ARG A 9 -23.65 9.82 21.61
C ARG A 9 -23.14 8.76 20.62
N SER A 10 -23.93 8.36 19.63
CA SER A 10 -23.53 7.34 18.64
C SER A 10 -22.40 7.83 17.73
N GLU A 11 -22.42 9.09 17.31
CA GLU A 11 -21.33 9.69 16.53
C GLU A 11 -20.02 9.80 17.32
N ARG A 12 -20.12 10.17 18.61
CA ARG A 12 -18.97 10.23 19.51
C ARG A 12 -18.36 8.85 19.72
N LEU A 13 -19.20 7.83 19.95
CA LEU A 13 -18.77 6.44 20.08
C LEU A 13 -18.12 5.93 18.79
N ALA A 14 -18.72 6.16 17.62
CA ALA A 14 -18.16 5.77 16.33
C ALA A 14 -16.80 6.44 16.08
N LYS A 15 -16.64 7.72 16.44
CA LYS A 15 -15.37 8.43 16.35
C LYS A 15 -14.32 7.87 17.28
N VAL A 16 -14.68 7.58 18.54
CA VAL A 16 -13.77 6.96 19.52
C VAL A 16 -13.35 5.57 19.06
N LEU A 17 -14.29 4.72 18.65
CA LEU A 17 -14.01 3.38 18.13
C LEU A 17 -13.09 3.44 16.91
N ARG A 18 -13.35 4.31 15.94
CA ARG A 18 -12.47 4.51 14.78
C ARG A 18 -11.06 4.92 15.19
N ASN A 19 -10.93 5.83 16.15
CA ASN A 19 -9.63 6.27 16.64
C ASN A 19 -8.89 5.13 17.37
N VAL A 20 -9.59 4.37 18.21
CA VAL A 20 -9.04 3.20 18.90
C VAL A 20 -8.54 2.16 17.91
N LEU A 21 -9.36 1.82 16.90
CA LEU A 21 -8.97 0.87 15.84
C LEU A 21 -7.75 1.38 15.05
N PHE A 22 -7.74 2.66 14.67
CA PHE A 22 -6.61 3.26 13.96
C PHE A 22 -5.32 3.16 14.76
N TRP A 23 -5.33 3.60 16.02
CA TRP A 23 -4.15 3.53 16.88
C TRP A 23 -3.74 2.09 17.20
N GLY A 24 -4.71 1.18 17.36
CA GLY A 24 -4.45 -0.25 17.48
C GLY A 24 -3.68 -0.80 16.28
N CYS A 25 -4.12 -0.51 15.06
CA CYS A 25 -3.41 -0.91 13.84
C CYS A 25 -1.99 -0.32 13.76
N VAL A 26 -1.81 0.94 14.14
CA VAL A 26 -0.50 1.60 14.18
C VAL A 26 0.43 0.91 15.18
N ILE A 27 -0.05 0.63 16.40
CA ILE A 27 0.74 -0.03 17.45
C ILE A 27 1.13 -1.45 17.03
N VAL A 28 0.20 -2.23 16.47
CA VAL A 28 0.48 -3.60 15.99
C VAL A 28 1.52 -3.56 14.88
N SER A 29 1.37 -2.65 13.91
CA SER A 29 2.31 -2.51 12.80
C SER A 29 3.71 -2.11 13.29
N ALA A 30 3.79 -1.14 14.21
CA ALA A 30 5.04 -0.71 14.82
C ALA A 30 5.71 -1.84 15.61
N LYS A 31 4.94 -2.58 16.43
CA LYS A 31 5.42 -3.76 17.17
C LYS A 31 6.00 -4.80 16.21
N VAL A 32 5.29 -5.13 15.14
CA VAL A 32 5.75 -6.13 14.15
C VAL A 32 7.00 -5.64 13.44
N PHE A 33 7.05 -4.36 13.04
CA PHE A 33 8.23 -3.77 12.44
C PHE A 33 9.45 -3.84 13.36
N LEU A 34 9.30 -3.48 14.64
CA LEU A 34 10.35 -3.60 15.64
C LEU A 34 10.76 -5.06 15.90
N ALA A 35 9.80 -6.00 15.89
CA ALA A 35 10.10 -7.42 16.01
C ALA A 35 10.93 -7.94 14.84
N ILE A 36 10.70 -7.45 13.61
CA ILE A 36 11.53 -7.76 12.44
C ILE A 36 12.97 -7.28 12.67
N LEU A 37 13.15 -6.03 13.09
CA LEU A 37 14.48 -5.48 13.36
C LEU A 37 15.17 -6.21 14.51
N TYR A 38 14.43 -6.60 15.54
CA TYR A 38 14.97 -7.36 16.67
C TYR A 38 15.47 -8.76 16.27
N GLN A 39 14.96 -9.35 15.18
CA GLN A 39 15.50 -10.60 14.64
C GLN A 39 16.91 -10.43 14.03
N TYR A 40 17.35 -9.21 13.74
CA TYR A 40 18.65 -8.99 13.08
C TYR A 40 19.82 -9.42 13.95
N ARG A 41 19.63 -9.46 15.28
CA ARG A 41 20.62 -10.00 16.22
C ARG A 41 21.03 -11.44 15.88
N TRP A 42 20.14 -12.22 15.26
CA TRP A 42 20.40 -13.61 14.87
C TRP A 42 20.94 -13.75 13.44
N TYR A 43 21.03 -12.64 12.70
CA TYR A 43 21.54 -12.64 11.32
C TYR A 43 23.01 -12.16 11.25
N PHE A 44 23.52 -11.59 12.35
CA PHE A 44 24.87 -11.03 12.50
C PHE A 44 25.52 -11.43 13.83
N PRO A 45 26.27 -12.56 13.91
CA PRO A 45 26.48 -13.57 12.87
C PRO A 45 25.22 -14.42 12.62
N PRO A 46 25.12 -15.09 11.44
CA PRO A 46 23.96 -15.92 11.12
C PRO A 46 23.91 -17.14 12.06
N ASP A 47 22.86 -17.19 12.88
CA ASP A 47 22.54 -18.29 13.77
C ASP A 47 21.46 -19.16 13.11
N PHE A 48 21.81 -20.41 12.82
CA PHE A 48 20.93 -21.36 12.15
C PHE A 48 20.10 -22.22 13.11
N ASP A 49 20.34 -22.12 14.42
CA ASP A 49 19.69 -22.95 15.42
C ASP A 49 18.59 -22.17 16.15
N ALA A 50 18.88 -20.91 16.47
CA ALA A 50 17.97 -20.07 17.24
C ALA A 50 17.14 -19.08 16.41
N SER A 51 17.49 -18.87 15.13
CA SER A 51 16.70 -18.04 14.22
C SER A 51 15.50 -18.81 13.66
N PRO A 52 14.24 -18.36 13.87
CA PRO A 52 13.07 -19.01 13.29
C PRO A 52 13.08 -19.03 11.76
N PHE A 53 13.78 -18.09 11.12
CA PHE A 53 13.85 -18.01 9.66
C PHE A 53 15.01 -18.82 9.06
N LEU A 54 16.18 -18.81 9.71
CA LEU A 54 17.37 -19.53 9.23
C LEU A 54 17.39 -21.00 9.68
N ALA A 55 16.52 -21.41 10.61
CA ALA A 55 16.35 -22.79 11.02
C ALA A 55 16.26 -23.73 9.80
N GLY A 56 17.16 -24.71 9.73
CA GLY A 56 17.22 -25.68 8.63
C GLY A 56 17.75 -25.15 7.29
N ARG A 57 18.16 -23.88 7.18
CA ARG A 57 18.65 -23.25 5.93
C ARG A 57 20.18 -23.24 5.79
N ARG A 58 20.93 -23.93 6.65
CA ARG A 58 22.41 -23.88 6.66
C ARG A 58 23.04 -24.19 5.30
N PHE A 59 22.50 -25.16 4.57
CA PHE A 59 23.03 -25.59 3.26
C PHE A 59 22.52 -24.74 2.09
N THR A 60 21.35 -24.11 2.23
CA THR A 60 20.77 -23.24 1.20
C THR A 60 21.20 -21.79 1.34
N PHE A 61 21.66 -21.39 2.52
CA PHE A 61 22.14 -20.04 2.85
C PHE A 61 23.59 -19.79 2.38
N VAL A 62 23.83 -19.96 1.09
CA VAL A 62 25.15 -19.80 0.47
C VAL A 62 25.08 -18.95 -0.81
N GLY A 63 26.25 -18.46 -1.25
CA GLY A 63 26.41 -17.76 -2.53
C GLY A 63 25.44 -16.59 -2.73
N LEU A 64 24.74 -16.60 -3.87
CA LEU A 64 23.82 -15.54 -4.29
C LEU A 64 22.64 -15.36 -3.33
N TYR A 65 22.10 -16.44 -2.77
CA TYR A 65 20.96 -16.36 -1.84
C TYR A 65 21.34 -15.60 -0.57
N ARG A 66 22.53 -15.86 0.00
CA ARG A 66 23.04 -15.14 1.17
C ARG A 66 23.19 -13.64 0.88
N GLY A 67 23.78 -13.29 -0.27
CA GLY A 67 23.93 -11.89 -0.67
C GLY A 67 22.59 -11.19 -0.87
N ALA A 68 21.66 -11.84 -1.57
CA ALA A 68 20.30 -11.36 -1.76
C ALA A 68 19.57 -11.20 -0.43
N PHE A 69 19.69 -12.15 0.50
CA PHE A 69 19.07 -12.07 1.80
C PHE A 69 19.51 -10.82 2.57
N TYR A 70 20.81 -10.58 2.71
CA TYR A 70 21.30 -9.40 3.42
C TYR A 70 20.94 -8.09 2.70
N LEU A 71 20.99 -8.08 1.38
CA LEU A 71 20.57 -6.91 0.59
C LEU A 71 19.09 -6.62 0.79
N HIS A 72 18.22 -7.63 0.75
CA HIS A 72 16.79 -7.49 0.98
C HIS A 72 16.50 -7.06 2.41
N LEU A 73 17.23 -7.63 3.37
CA LEU A 73 17.13 -7.32 4.79
C LEU A 73 17.37 -5.82 5.02
N ALA A 74 18.42 -5.23 4.44
CA ALA A 74 18.67 -3.80 4.57
C ALA A 74 17.73 -2.93 3.72
N ALA A 75 17.43 -3.33 2.48
CA ALA A 75 16.68 -2.52 1.53
C ALA A 75 15.17 -2.49 1.83
N GLY A 76 14.57 -3.58 2.31
CA GLY A 76 13.13 -3.71 2.55
C GLY A 76 12.59 -2.68 3.54
N PRO A 77 13.06 -2.65 4.80
CA PRO A 77 12.64 -1.65 5.78
C PRO A 77 12.92 -0.22 5.31
N THR A 78 14.06 0.01 4.65
CA THR A 78 14.42 1.32 4.10
C THR A 78 13.39 1.78 3.07
N ALA A 79 13.03 0.92 2.11
CA ALA A 79 12.01 1.22 1.10
C ALA A 79 10.63 1.47 1.70
N LEU A 80 10.27 0.74 2.76
CA LEU A 80 9.00 0.91 3.48
C LEU A 80 8.94 2.26 4.19
N VAL A 81 9.98 2.62 4.96
CA VAL A 81 10.06 3.90 5.69
C VAL A 81 10.03 5.08 4.71
N LEU A 82 10.79 5.01 3.62
CA LEU A 82 10.74 6.01 2.55
C LEU A 82 9.33 6.11 1.96
N GLY A 83 8.68 4.98 1.68
CA GLY A 83 7.32 4.93 1.16
C GLY A 83 6.31 5.58 2.09
N THR A 84 6.38 5.31 3.39
CA THR A 84 5.49 5.90 4.39
C THR A 84 5.65 7.41 4.44
N PHE A 85 6.89 7.90 4.42
CA PHE A 85 7.16 9.34 4.35
C PHE A 85 6.61 9.96 3.05
N LEU A 86 6.76 9.28 1.91
CA LEU A 86 6.30 9.79 0.61
C LEU A 86 4.78 9.88 0.52
N ILE A 87 4.06 8.91 1.09
CA ILE A 87 2.60 8.97 1.22
C ILE A 87 2.18 10.16 2.10
N PHE A 88 2.85 10.38 3.23
CA PHE A 88 2.51 11.47 4.16
C PHE A 88 2.87 12.87 3.63
N SER A 89 3.96 12.99 2.88
CA SER A 89 4.42 14.26 2.30
C SER A 89 3.67 14.64 1.02
N GLY A 90 2.95 13.69 0.41
CA GLY A 90 2.20 13.89 -0.83
C GLY A 90 1.26 15.11 -0.77
N GLY A 91 1.41 16.03 -1.73
CA GLY A 91 0.56 17.22 -1.87
C GLY A 91 0.91 18.39 -0.93
N LYS A 92 1.88 18.24 -0.02
CA LYS A 92 2.30 19.32 0.89
C LYS A 92 3.42 20.15 0.26
N THR A 93 3.17 21.46 0.09
CA THR A 93 4.10 22.39 -0.57
C THR A 93 5.48 22.46 0.09
N HIS A 94 5.53 22.53 1.42
CA HIS A 94 6.78 22.61 2.18
C HIS A 94 7.66 21.35 2.10
N TRP A 95 7.10 20.19 1.77
CA TRP A 95 7.86 18.94 1.61
C TRP A 95 8.23 18.61 0.16
N GLN A 96 7.84 19.42 -0.83
CA GLN A 96 7.99 19.06 -2.25
C GLN A 96 9.42 18.68 -2.67
N ARG A 97 10.43 19.47 -2.25
CA ARG A 97 11.83 19.18 -2.57
C ARG A 97 12.29 17.86 -1.94
N LEU A 98 11.95 17.65 -0.67
CA LEU A 98 12.30 16.43 0.06
C LEU A 98 11.57 15.21 -0.53
N HIS A 99 10.30 15.35 -0.88
CA HIS A 99 9.51 14.32 -1.56
C HIS A 99 10.14 13.91 -2.89
N ALA A 100 10.57 14.88 -3.71
CA ALA A 100 11.23 14.60 -4.98
C ALA A 100 12.59 13.90 -4.80
N MET A 101 13.39 14.30 -3.80
CA MET A 101 14.67 13.66 -3.50
C MET A 101 14.47 12.22 -2.99
N LEU A 102 13.64 12.05 -1.97
CA LEU A 102 13.39 10.73 -1.38
C LEU A 102 12.65 9.79 -2.34
N GLY A 103 11.82 10.32 -3.25
CA GLY A 103 11.19 9.54 -4.32
C GLY A 103 12.22 8.93 -5.28
N LYS A 104 13.28 9.69 -5.64
CA LYS A 104 14.38 9.16 -6.45
C LYS A 104 15.17 8.09 -5.70
N THR A 105 15.46 8.32 -4.41
CA THR A 105 16.13 7.34 -3.55
C THR A 105 15.30 6.06 -3.42
N GLN A 106 14.00 6.18 -3.15
CA GLN A 106 13.10 5.02 -3.04
C GLN A 106 13.05 4.25 -4.36
N PHE A 107 12.95 4.94 -5.50
CA PHE A 107 13.02 4.31 -6.82
C PHE A 107 14.30 3.50 -6.99
N ALA A 108 15.46 4.09 -6.69
CA ALA A 108 16.75 3.41 -6.81
C ALA A 108 16.83 2.17 -5.89
N VAL A 109 16.46 2.32 -4.62
CA VAL A 109 16.46 1.22 -3.64
C VAL A 109 15.53 0.10 -4.07
N VAL A 110 14.31 0.42 -4.52
CA VAL A 110 13.32 -0.60 -4.89
C VAL A 110 13.76 -1.36 -6.15
N ILE A 111 14.18 -0.65 -7.20
CA ILE A 111 14.50 -1.27 -8.49
C ILE A 111 15.83 -2.03 -8.45
N THR A 112 16.85 -1.50 -7.77
CA THR A 112 18.19 -2.10 -7.78
C THR A 112 18.42 -3.10 -6.64
N MET A 113 17.72 -2.94 -5.52
CA MET A 113 17.94 -3.77 -4.33
C MET A 113 16.72 -4.64 -4.00
N VAL A 114 15.56 -4.04 -3.72
CA VAL A 114 14.38 -4.78 -3.20
C VAL A 114 13.87 -5.82 -4.21
N VAL A 115 13.66 -5.43 -5.47
CA VAL A 115 13.09 -6.33 -6.49
C VAL A 115 14.04 -7.47 -6.84
N PRO A 116 15.33 -7.23 -7.18
CA PRO A 116 16.24 -8.33 -7.52
C PRO A 116 16.49 -9.28 -6.35
N SER A 117 16.71 -8.74 -5.15
CA SER A 117 16.91 -9.57 -3.96
C SER A 117 15.64 -10.34 -3.57
N GLY A 118 14.47 -9.72 -3.69
CA GLY A 118 13.17 -10.36 -3.44
C GLY A 118 12.89 -11.50 -4.41
N LEU A 119 13.25 -11.34 -5.69
CA LEU A 119 13.14 -12.40 -6.70
C LEU A 119 14.04 -13.59 -6.35
N VAL A 120 15.32 -13.36 -6.04
CA VAL A 120 16.22 -14.45 -5.63
C VAL A 120 15.71 -15.16 -4.37
N MET A 121 15.23 -14.39 -3.39
CA MET A 121 14.68 -14.97 -2.16
C MET A 121 13.40 -15.77 -2.39
N SER A 122 12.57 -15.34 -3.34
CA SER A 122 11.29 -15.98 -3.63
C SER A 122 11.45 -17.38 -4.22
N LEU A 123 12.56 -17.69 -4.89
CA LEU A 123 12.85 -19.02 -5.46
C LEU A 123 13.13 -20.10 -4.41
N GLN A 124 13.30 -19.73 -3.13
CA GLN A 124 13.51 -20.65 -2.02
C GLN A 124 12.50 -20.36 -0.89
N ALA A 125 11.26 -20.06 -1.28
CA ALA A 125 10.19 -19.84 -0.32
C ALA A 125 9.88 -21.12 0.46
N TYR A 126 9.49 -20.97 1.72
CA TYR A 126 9.34 -22.10 2.66
C TYR A 126 8.31 -23.16 2.21
N ALA A 127 7.16 -22.74 1.66
CA ALA A 127 6.03 -23.63 1.38
C ALA A 127 5.92 -24.06 -0.10
N GLY A 128 7.06 -24.13 -0.79
CA GLY A 128 7.18 -24.57 -2.19
C GLY A 128 6.53 -23.63 -3.22
N ILE A 129 6.33 -24.17 -4.42
CA ILE A 129 6.00 -23.44 -5.67
C ILE A 129 4.82 -22.46 -5.53
N ILE A 130 3.79 -22.78 -4.74
CA ILE A 130 2.64 -21.90 -4.54
C ILE A 130 3.03 -20.60 -3.84
N ALA A 131 3.90 -20.67 -2.83
CA ALA A 131 4.41 -19.48 -2.16
C ALA A 131 5.48 -18.77 -2.99
N GLU A 132 6.34 -19.52 -3.68
CA GLU A 132 7.37 -18.97 -4.58
C GLU A 132 6.74 -18.09 -5.66
N THR A 133 5.76 -18.62 -6.38
CA THR A 133 5.03 -17.89 -7.44
C THR A 133 4.35 -16.64 -6.90
N GLY A 134 3.73 -16.70 -5.71
CA GLY A 134 3.12 -15.54 -5.07
C GLY A 134 4.13 -14.41 -4.81
N PHE A 135 5.31 -14.74 -4.29
CA PHE A 135 6.36 -13.75 -4.02
C PHE A 135 7.09 -13.27 -5.29
N ILE A 136 7.23 -14.11 -6.31
CA ILE A 136 7.74 -13.71 -7.63
C ILE A 136 6.80 -12.66 -8.24
N VAL A 137 5.50 -12.96 -8.31
CA VAL A 137 4.48 -12.04 -8.85
C VAL A 137 4.48 -10.74 -8.05
N GLN A 138 4.51 -10.82 -6.72
CA GLN A 138 4.60 -9.63 -5.87
C GLN A 138 5.85 -8.79 -6.18
N SER A 139 7.02 -9.41 -6.36
CA SER A 139 8.28 -8.73 -6.66
C SER A 139 8.22 -8.01 -8.02
N ILE A 140 7.70 -8.67 -9.05
CA ILE A 140 7.51 -8.08 -10.38
C ILE A 140 6.53 -6.91 -10.31
N LEU A 141 5.38 -7.09 -9.67
CA LEU A 141 4.39 -6.03 -9.51
C LEU A 141 4.95 -4.83 -8.74
N THR A 142 5.80 -5.05 -7.73
CA THR A 142 6.46 -3.97 -6.99
C THR A 142 7.37 -3.17 -7.92
N GLY A 143 8.16 -3.82 -8.77
CA GLY A 143 9.00 -3.16 -9.77
C GLY A 143 8.18 -2.38 -10.81
N VAL A 144 7.14 -3.00 -11.38
CA VAL A 144 6.26 -2.38 -12.38
C VAL A 144 5.55 -1.16 -11.81
N THR A 145 4.97 -1.28 -10.61
CA THR A 145 4.25 -0.17 -9.98
C THR A 145 5.18 0.98 -9.59
N MET A 146 6.39 0.69 -9.11
CA MET A 146 7.42 1.70 -8.84
C MET A 146 7.85 2.44 -10.12
N ALA A 147 8.13 1.69 -11.19
CA ALA A 147 8.50 2.26 -12.48
C ALA A 147 7.39 3.14 -13.06
N ALA A 148 6.13 2.68 -13.02
CA ALA A 148 4.98 3.46 -13.46
C ALA A 148 4.80 4.74 -12.64
N ALA A 149 4.92 4.65 -11.30
CA ALA A 149 4.82 5.81 -10.43
C ALA A 149 5.91 6.85 -10.75
N ALA A 150 7.16 6.42 -10.94
CA ALA A 150 8.27 7.32 -11.26
C ALA A 150 8.13 7.95 -12.66
N PHE A 151 7.71 7.17 -13.66
CA PHE A 151 7.44 7.67 -15.00
C PHE A 151 6.35 8.75 -14.99
N LEU A 152 5.22 8.48 -14.34
CA LEU A 152 4.10 9.42 -14.25
C LEU A 152 4.44 10.70 -13.47
N ALA A 153 5.31 10.61 -12.46
CA ALA A 153 5.84 11.78 -11.76
C ALA A 153 6.64 12.67 -12.72
N ARG A 154 7.53 12.07 -13.53
CA ARG A 154 8.33 12.78 -14.53
C ARG A 154 7.46 13.42 -15.63
N SER A 155 6.38 12.76 -16.03
CA SER A 155 5.42 13.31 -17.01
C SER A 155 4.47 14.36 -16.44
N GLY A 156 4.60 14.77 -15.17
CA GLY A 156 3.70 15.73 -14.52
C GLY A 156 2.28 15.22 -14.27
N LYS A 157 2.02 13.91 -14.49
CA LYS A 157 0.69 13.30 -14.33
C LYS A 157 0.45 12.91 -12.87
N PHE A 158 0.41 13.91 -11.98
CA PHE A 158 0.42 13.69 -10.52
C PHE A 158 -0.77 12.88 -9.99
N ALA A 159 -1.96 13.01 -10.57
CA ALA A 159 -3.12 12.21 -10.17
C ALA A 159 -2.91 10.72 -10.43
N ALA A 160 -2.34 10.37 -11.59
CA ALA A 160 -2.01 8.99 -11.92
C ALA A 160 -0.80 8.50 -11.12
N HIS A 161 0.23 9.34 -10.95
CA HIS A 161 1.37 9.05 -10.08
C HIS A 161 0.92 8.63 -8.69
N ARG A 162 0.03 9.38 -8.04
CA ARG A 162 -0.49 9.04 -6.71
C ARG A 162 -1.12 7.65 -6.67
N ARG A 163 -1.94 7.31 -7.68
CA ARG A 163 -2.59 6.00 -7.76
C ARG A 163 -1.57 4.86 -7.88
N TRP A 164 -0.54 5.02 -8.71
CA TRP A 164 0.49 4.00 -8.88
C TRP A 164 1.46 3.92 -7.69
N ALA A 165 1.77 5.07 -7.08
CA ALA A 165 2.55 5.14 -5.85
C ALA A 165 1.84 4.44 -4.68
N THR A 166 0.51 4.59 -4.56
CA THR A 166 -0.27 3.86 -3.55
C THR A 166 -0.25 2.35 -3.79
N ARG A 167 -0.39 1.87 -5.03
CA ARG A 167 -0.25 0.45 -5.35
C ARG A 167 1.12 -0.09 -4.92
N CYS A 168 2.19 0.61 -5.29
CA CYS A 168 3.55 0.25 -4.89
C CYS A 168 3.70 0.23 -3.36
N TYR A 169 3.14 1.21 -2.67
CA TYR A 169 3.19 1.27 -1.21
C TYR A 169 2.47 0.10 -0.54
N LEU A 170 1.29 -0.29 -1.04
CA LEU A 170 0.57 -1.47 -0.54
C LEU A 170 1.37 -2.76 -0.72
N LEU A 171 2.06 -2.89 -1.86
CA LEU A 171 2.96 -4.03 -2.11
C LEU A 171 4.17 -4.03 -1.17
N LEU A 172 4.77 -2.86 -0.88
CA LEU A 172 5.87 -2.74 0.09
C LEU A 172 5.42 -3.07 1.53
N TRP A 173 4.13 -2.90 1.84
CA TRP A 173 3.55 -3.24 3.15
C TRP A 173 3.28 -4.74 3.33
N SER A 174 3.22 -5.51 2.25
CA SER A 174 2.83 -6.92 2.33
C SER A 174 3.69 -7.79 3.26
N PRO A 175 5.02 -7.61 3.38
CA PRO A 175 5.83 -8.43 4.30
C PRO A 175 5.50 -8.16 5.77
N LEU A 176 4.92 -6.98 6.06
CA LEU A 176 4.43 -6.62 7.39
C LEU A 176 3.08 -7.30 7.66
N LEU A 177 2.16 -7.23 6.70
CA LEU A 177 0.86 -7.91 6.78
C LEU A 177 1.01 -9.43 6.89
N LEU A 178 1.90 -10.01 6.09
CA LEU A 178 2.24 -11.43 6.15
C LEU A 178 2.64 -11.85 7.58
N ARG A 179 3.42 -11.02 8.28
CA ARG A 179 3.86 -11.31 9.67
C ARG A 179 2.77 -11.08 10.70
N VAL A 180 1.90 -10.08 10.52
CA VAL A 180 0.73 -9.90 11.37
C VAL A 180 -0.18 -11.13 11.29
N VAL A 181 -0.49 -11.58 10.08
CA VAL A 181 -1.34 -12.75 9.85
C VAL A 181 -0.65 -14.03 10.34
N ALA A 182 0.65 -14.21 10.07
CA ALA A 182 1.41 -15.36 10.56
C ALA A 182 1.41 -15.43 12.10
N GLY A 183 1.65 -14.30 12.78
CA GLY A 183 1.59 -14.23 14.24
C GLY A 183 0.21 -14.58 14.81
N LEU A 184 -0.85 -14.15 14.13
CA LEU A 184 -2.23 -14.51 14.50
C LEU A 184 -2.48 -16.02 14.33
N LEU A 185 -2.06 -16.60 13.20
CA LEU A 185 -2.20 -18.04 12.93
C LEU A 185 -1.46 -18.90 13.95
N ILE A 186 -0.25 -18.48 14.38
CA ILE A 186 0.53 -19.15 15.41
C ILE A 186 -0.23 -19.13 16.75
N VAL A 187 -0.70 -17.95 17.19
CA VAL A 187 -1.42 -17.82 18.48
C VAL A 187 -2.76 -18.57 18.47
N SER A 188 -3.40 -18.69 17.30
CA SER A 188 -4.63 -19.47 17.13
C SER A 188 -4.40 -20.96 16.89
N ASN A 189 -3.14 -21.43 16.89
CA ASN A 189 -2.77 -22.81 16.60
C ASN A 189 -3.30 -23.33 15.24
N LEU A 190 -3.38 -22.43 14.25
CA LEU A 190 -3.79 -22.71 12.87
C LEU A 190 -2.60 -22.66 11.90
N GLU A 191 -1.39 -22.49 12.41
CA GLU A 191 -0.18 -22.49 11.60
C GLU A 191 -0.03 -23.83 10.87
N SER A 192 0.10 -23.74 9.55
CA SER A 192 0.36 -24.87 8.67
C SER A 192 0.97 -24.39 7.36
N GLU A 193 1.59 -25.28 6.61
CA GLU A 193 2.11 -24.97 5.27
C GLU A 193 1.01 -24.42 4.35
N TRP A 194 -0.21 -24.96 4.43
CA TRP A 194 -1.36 -24.47 3.67
C TRP A 194 -1.70 -23.01 4.01
N THR A 195 -1.78 -22.67 5.29
CA THR A 195 -2.05 -21.28 5.70
C THR A 195 -0.93 -20.32 5.32
N TYR A 196 0.34 -20.78 5.31
CA TYR A 196 1.45 -19.99 4.79
C TYR A 196 1.28 -19.70 3.30
N ARG A 197 0.93 -20.70 2.48
CA ARG A 197 0.67 -20.53 1.04
C ARG A 197 -0.45 -19.51 0.80
N LEU A 198 -1.56 -19.62 1.53
CA LEU A 198 -2.65 -18.64 1.44
C LEU A 198 -2.20 -17.23 1.84
N ASN A 199 -1.48 -17.10 2.96
CA ASN A 199 -1.00 -15.83 3.47
C ASN A 199 0.01 -15.16 2.50
N ALA A 200 0.85 -15.95 1.82
CA ALA A 200 1.78 -15.46 0.79
C ALA A 200 1.07 -14.71 -0.36
N TRP A 201 -0.17 -15.08 -0.67
CA TRP A 201 -0.99 -14.38 -1.67
C TRP A 201 -1.84 -13.28 -1.05
N LEU A 202 -2.57 -13.60 0.02
CA LEU A 202 -3.54 -12.67 0.62
C LEU A 202 -2.88 -11.42 1.21
N SER A 203 -1.64 -11.53 1.71
CA SER A 203 -0.91 -10.41 2.31
C SER A 203 -0.72 -9.20 1.40
N TRP A 204 -0.70 -9.39 0.07
CA TRP A 204 -0.60 -8.30 -0.91
C TRP A 204 -1.81 -8.21 -1.83
N LEU A 205 -2.45 -9.33 -2.17
CA LEU A 205 -3.57 -9.35 -3.09
C LEU A 205 -4.82 -8.74 -2.45
N ALA A 206 -5.11 -9.05 -1.18
CA ALA A 206 -6.26 -8.51 -0.48
C ALA A 206 -6.20 -6.97 -0.32
N PRO A 207 -5.12 -6.36 0.20
CA PRO A 207 -5.06 -4.89 0.31
C PRO A 207 -5.10 -4.19 -1.06
N LEU A 208 -4.50 -4.79 -2.10
CA LEU A 208 -4.55 -4.26 -3.45
C LEU A 208 -5.98 -4.33 -4.04
N ALA A 209 -6.67 -5.47 -3.88
CA ALA A 209 -8.05 -5.64 -4.32
C ALA A 209 -9.00 -4.65 -3.63
N VAL A 210 -8.89 -4.47 -2.31
CA VAL A 210 -9.67 -3.47 -1.57
C VAL A 210 -9.40 -2.07 -2.13
N TYR A 211 -8.14 -1.73 -2.40
CA TYR A 211 -7.80 -0.44 -2.98
C TYR A 211 -8.42 -0.21 -4.37
N GLU A 212 -8.39 -1.21 -5.25
CA GLU A 212 -9.00 -1.10 -6.58
C GLU A 212 -10.53 -0.96 -6.52
N LEU A 213 -11.19 -1.72 -5.64
CA LEU A 213 -12.65 -1.63 -5.45
C LEU A 213 -13.07 -0.24 -4.99
N VAL A 214 -12.33 0.37 -4.05
CA VAL A 214 -12.57 1.74 -3.58
C VAL A 214 -12.33 2.78 -4.69
N LEU A 215 -11.30 2.57 -5.52
CA LEU A 215 -11.00 3.47 -6.64
C LEU A 215 -12.09 3.41 -7.73
N MET A 216 -12.63 2.22 -7.99
CA MET A 216 -13.71 2.00 -8.95
C MET A 216 -15.02 2.64 -8.49
N SER A 217 -15.40 2.49 -7.20
CA SER A 217 -16.63 3.08 -6.67
C SER A 217 -16.62 4.60 -6.72
N SER A 218 -15.50 5.24 -6.34
CA SER A 218 -15.34 6.70 -6.40
C SER A 218 -15.42 7.24 -7.83
N SER A 219 -14.92 6.46 -8.81
CA SER A 219 -14.98 6.83 -10.22
C SER A 219 -16.39 6.71 -10.81
N ALA A 220 -17.17 5.72 -10.36
CA ALA A 220 -18.55 5.52 -10.77
C ALA A 220 -19.46 6.64 -10.24
N GLU A 221 -19.33 6.99 -8.96
CA GLU A 221 -20.09 8.07 -8.31
C GLU A 221 -19.83 9.43 -8.99
N THR A 222 -18.56 9.74 -9.28
CA THR A 222 -18.18 10.97 -10.00
C THR A 222 -18.81 11.03 -11.41
N ARG A 223 -18.91 9.89 -12.11
CA ARG A 223 -19.52 9.82 -13.44
C ARG A 223 -21.03 9.94 -13.38
N ALA A 224 -21.68 9.36 -12.38
CA ALA A 224 -23.12 9.46 -12.16
C ALA A 224 -23.53 10.91 -11.90
N GLY A 225 -22.87 11.61 -10.97
CA GLY A 225 -23.15 13.02 -10.68
C GLY A 225 -22.94 13.95 -11.87
N LYS A 226 -21.93 13.70 -12.71
CA LYS A 226 -21.73 14.45 -13.98
C LYS A 226 -22.86 14.22 -14.98
N ARG A 227 -23.40 12.99 -15.08
CA ARG A 227 -24.53 12.67 -15.97
C ARG A 227 -25.81 13.35 -15.49
N GLU A 228 -26.07 13.31 -14.19
CA GLU A 228 -27.25 13.93 -13.58
C GLU A 228 -27.26 15.47 -13.74
N ALA A 229 -26.09 16.10 -13.55
CA ALA A 229 -25.92 17.53 -13.80
C ALA A 229 -26.10 17.90 -15.28
N ALA A 230 -25.64 17.04 -16.21
CA ALA A 230 -25.86 17.24 -17.64
C ALA A 230 -27.34 17.11 -18.04
N THR A 231 -28.08 16.15 -17.45
CA THR A 231 -29.53 16.01 -17.68
C THR A 231 -30.34 17.14 -17.04
N ALA A 232 -29.92 17.66 -15.89
CA ALA A 232 -30.57 18.80 -15.22
C ALA A 232 -30.31 20.13 -15.96
N GLY A 233 -29.14 20.29 -16.59
CA GLY A 233 -28.79 21.48 -17.38
C GLY A 233 -29.52 21.60 -18.72
N VAL A 234 -30.03 20.49 -19.28
CA VAL A 234 -30.79 20.48 -20.55
C VAL A 234 -32.25 20.93 -20.37
N GLY A 235 -32.77 21.02 -19.13
CA GLY A 235 -34.16 21.37 -18.83
C GLY A 235 -34.46 22.86 -18.62
N ARG A 236 -33.49 23.77 -18.71
CA ARG A 236 -33.71 25.23 -18.59
C ARG A 236 -33.43 25.95 -19.90
N SER A 237 -34.41 25.96 -20.80
CA SER A 237 -34.48 26.99 -21.84
C SER A 237 -34.64 28.36 -21.13
N PRO A 238 -33.86 29.39 -21.49
CA PRO A 238 -34.11 30.73 -20.98
C PRO A 238 -35.52 31.18 -21.41
N PRO A 239 -36.27 31.94 -20.59
CA PRO A 239 -37.52 32.53 -21.05
C PRO A 239 -37.19 33.44 -22.23
N THR A 240 -37.81 33.15 -23.38
CA THR A 240 -37.78 33.96 -24.58
C THR A 240 -38.33 35.33 -24.23
N VAL A 241 -37.45 36.31 -23.97
CA VAL A 241 -37.87 37.70 -23.83
C VAL A 241 -38.27 38.17 -25.22
N ALA A 242 -39.59 38.25 -25.42
CA ALA A 242 -40.21 38.77 -26.61
C ALA A 242 -39.70 40.19 -26.90
N ALA A 243 -39.14 40.37 -28.10
CA ALA A 243 -38.80 41.66 -28.65
C ALA A 243 -40.07 42.52 -28.74
N LYS A 244 -40.10 43.66 -28.03
CA LYS A 244 -41.10 44.71 -28.24
C LYS A 244 -40.43 45.96 -28.77
N GLN A 245 -40.57 46.12 -30.07
CA GLN A 245 -40.27 47.27 -30.91
C GLN A 245 -41.09 48.51 -30.48
N ARG A 246 -40.41 49.66 -30.27
CA ARG A 246 -40.91 51.05 -30.43
C ARG A 246 -39.69 51.93 -30.77
N ARG A 247 -39.45 52.29 -32.05
CA ARG A 247 -39.87 53.53 -32.73
C ARG A 247 -39.67 54.82 -31.91
N GLY A 248 -38.80 55.71 -32.38
CA GLY A 248 -39.08 57.15 -32.41
C GLY A 248 -37.94 58.13 -32.10
N ILE A 249 -37.45 58.79 -33.17
CA ILE A 249 -37.19 60.24 -33.31
C ILE A 249 -36.20 60.93 -32.34
N ALA A 250 -35.06 61.34 -32.91
CA ALA A 250 -34.40 62.68 -32.86
C ALA A 250 -32.88 62.53 -32.87
#